data_AF-A0AA88WQL8-F1
#
_entry.id   AF-A0AA88WQL8-F1
#
_cell.length_a   1.000
_cell.length_b   1.000
_cell.length_c   1.000
_cell.angle_alpha   90.00
_cell.angle_beta   90.00
_cell.angle_gamma   90.00
#
_symmetry.space_group_name_H-M   'P 1'
#
loop_
_entity.id
_entity.type
_entity.pdbx_description
1 polymer ?
#
loop_
_entity_poly.entity_id
_entity_poly.type
_entity_poly.pdbx_seq_one_letter_code
_entity_poly.pdbx_strand_id
1 'polypeptide(L)'
;DCQMCFVCDNILNEDEAKKQIYNVSCERYLSFGCEIDEETSNKLEGLPGVLFVLPDSYVDAQYKDYGAELLVNGEIVQRTPKRQRRVEPVPQNNRPRPNNTRYNRRRDNMR
;
A
#
# COMPACT_ATOMS: atom_id res chain seq x y z
N ASP A 1 5.56 -2.88 -14.01
CA ASP A 1 6.25 -1.77 -14.70
C ASP A 1 5.75 -0.38 -14.26
N CYS A 2 4.47 -0.04 -14.44
CA CYS A 2 3.98 1.33 -14.22
C CYS A 2 4.18 1.92 -12.78
N GLN A 3 4.07 1.11 -11.72
CA GLN A 3 4.28 1.60 -10.33
C GLN A 3 5.76 1.77 -9.99
N MET A 4 6.63 0.88 -10.46
CA MET A 4 8.08 1.05 -10.32
C MET A 4 8.54 2.30 -11.06
N CYS A 5 8.08 2.51 -12.30
CA CYS A 5 8.38 3.73 -13.04
C CYS A 5 7.96 5.00 -12.28
N PHE A 6 6.76 5.04 -11.70
CA PHE A 6 6.32 6.21 -10.92
C PHE A 6 7.25 6.54 -9.75
N VAL A 7 7.69 5.52 -9.00
CA VAL A 7 8.62 5.68 -7.88
C VAL A 7 10.02 6.08 -8.38
N CYS A 8 10.50 5.46 -9.45
CA CYS A 8 11.79 5.76 -10.05
C CYS A 8 11.87 7.18 -10.63
N ASP A 9 10.76 7.66 -11.22
CA ASP A 9 10.72 8.95 -11.90
C ASP A 9 10.57 10.11 -10.91
N ASN A 10 9.99 9.87 -9.72
CA ASN A 10 9.60 10.95 -8.80
C ASN A 10 10.25 10.90 -7.42
N ILE A 11 10.75 9.75 -6.95
CA ILE A 11 11.21 9.59 -5.56
C ILE A 11 12.70 9.24 -5.49
N LEU A 12 13.13 8.20 -6.21
CA LEU A 12 14.43 7.55 -6.02
C LEU A 12 14.99 7.00 -7.34
N ASN A 13 16.28 6.71 -7.40
CA ASN A 13 16.83 5.96 -8.53
C ASN A 13 16.28 4.52 -8.55
N GLU A 14 16.32 3.86 -9.72
CA GLU A 14 15.72 2.53 -9.90
C GLU A 14 16.22 1.47 -8.89
N ASP A 15 17.52 1.49 -8.58
CA ASP A 15 18.12 0.57 -7.61
C ASP A 15 17.72 0.84 -6.16
N GLU A 16 17.42 2.10 -5.83
CA GLU A 16 16.94 2.50 -4.50
C GLU A 16 15.46 2.18 -4.36
N ALA A 17 14.67 2.46 -5.39
CA ALA A 17 13.26 2.13 -5.46
C ALA A 17 13.03 0.63 -5.24
N LYS A 18 13.81 -0.23 -5.90
CA LYS A 18 13.73 -1.70 -5.75
C LYS A 18 14.03 -2.19 -4.33
N LYS A 19 14.83 -1.45 -3.56
CA LYS A 19 15.17 -1.78 -2.17
C LYS A 19 14.14 -1.27 -1.18
N GLN A 20 13.56 -0.10 -1.45
CA GLN A 20 12.60 0.53 -0.55
C GLN A 20 11.20 -0.05 -0.67
N ILE A 21 10.80 -0.52 -1.85
CA ILE A 21 9.49 -1.15 -2.03
C ILE A 21 9.51 -2.58 -1.49
N TYR A 22 8.65 -2.85 -0.51
CA TYR A 22 8.51 -4.17 0.11
C TYR A 22 7.27 -4.95 -0.36
N ASN A 23 6.26 -4.26 -0.89
CA ASN A 23 5.10 -4.92 -1.48
C ASN A 23 4.46 -4.08 -2.59
N VAL A 24 3.71 -4.77 -3.45
CA VAL A 24 2.97 -4.17 -4.56
C VAL A 24 1.60 -4.82 -4.66
N SER A 25 0.57 -4.04 -5.00
CA SER A 25 -0.74 -4.55 -5.36
C SER A 25 -1.11 -4.08 -6.76
N CYS A 26 -1.46 -5.03 -7.62
CA CYS A 26 -1.92 -4.80 -8.99
C CYS A 26 -3.37 -5.24 -9.22
N GLU A 27 -3.99 -5.96 -8.29
CA GLU A 27 -5.32 -6.56 -8.51
C GLU A 27 -6.49 -5.65 -8.11
N ARG A 28 -6.52 -5.23 -6.83
CA ARG A 28 -7.71 -4.56 -6.25
C ARG A 28 -7.55 -3.05 -6.18
N TYR A 29 -6.34 -2.63 -5.84
CA TYR A 29 -5.93 -1.23 -5.80
C TYR A 29 -4.54 -1.19 -6.40
N LEU A 30 -4.31 -0.22 -7.29
CA LEU A 30 -2.96 0.04 -7.79
C LEU A 30 -2.22 0.79 -6.68
N SER A 31 -1.54 0.05 -5.80
CA SER A 31 -0.77 0.59 -4.68
C SER A 31 0.57 -0.11 -4.52
N PHE A 32 1.51 0.57 -3.86
CA PHE A 32 2.79 -0.01 -3.44
C PHE A 32 3.08 0.42 -2.00
N GLY A 33 3.77 -0.42 -1.25
CA GLY A 33 4.30 -0.12 0.07
C GLY A 33 5.80 0.11 -0.04
N CYS A 34 6.25 1.26 0.48
CA CYS A 34 7.66 1.61 0.50
C CYS A 34 8.08 2.09 1.89
N GLU A 35 9.34 1.87 2.22
CA GLU A 35 9.97 2.43 3.41
C GLU A 35 10.65 3.76 3.05
N ILE A 36 10.00 4.85 3.44
CA ILE A 36 10.47 6.23 3.24
C ILE A 36 10.21 7.03 4.51
N ASP A 37 10.94 8.13 4.67
CA ASP A 37 10.73 9.10 5.73
C ASP A 37 9.47 9.96 5.48
N GLU A 38 8.98 10.59 6.56
CA GLU A 38 7.77 11.41 6.53
C GLU A 38 7.92 12.66 5.65
N GLU A 39 9.13 13.22 5.51
CA GLU A 39 9.34 14.37 4.64
C GLU A 39 9.15 13.99 3.16
N THR A 40 9.67 12.83 2.76
CA THR A 40 9.49 12.28 1.42
C THR A 40 8.06 11.85 1.16
N SER A 41 7.36 11.28 2.14
CA SER A 41 5.96 10.89 1.97
C SER A 41 5.03 12.09 1.73
N ASN A 42 5.30 13.24 2.37
CA ASN A 42 4.55 14.47 2.14
C ASN A 42 4.74 15.03 0.71
N LYS A 43 5.91 14.83 0.09
CA LYS A 43 6.15 15.25 -1.30
C LYS A 43 5.32 14.42 -2.29
N LEU A 44 5.02 13.17 -1.96
CA LEU A 44 4.21 12.28 -2.80
C LEU A 44 2.75 12.70 -2.91
N GLU A 45 2.17 13.25 -1.83
CA GLU A 45 0.75 13.66 -1.82
C GLU A 45 0.42 14.70 -2.89
N GLY A 46 1.41 15.48 -3.35
CA GLY A 46 1.23 16.52 -4.37
C GLY A 46 1.46 16.06 -5.81
N LEU A 47 1.86 14.80 -6.05
CA LEU A 47 2.23 14.34 -7.38
C LEU A 47 1.02 13.88 -8.21
N PRO A 48 1.00 14.17 -9.52
CA PRO A 48 -0.07 13.72 -10.40
C PRO A 48 -0.09 12.19 -10.46
N GLY A 49 -1.24 11.60 -10.13
CA GLY A 49 -1.43 10.14 -10.10
C GLY A 49 -1.42 9.53 -8.70
N VAL A 50 -0.99 10.26 -7.67
CA VAL A 50 -1.11 9.82 -6.27
C VAL A 50 -2.47 10.24 -5.72
N LEU A 51 -3.27 9.25 -5.29
CA LEU A 51 -4.58 9.50 -4.69
C LEU A 51 -4.52 9.60 -3.16
N PHE A 52 -3.72 8.74 -2.54
CA PHE A 52 -3.58 8.66 -1.10
C PHE A 52 -2.15 8.27 -0.73
N VAL A 53 -1.60 8.93 0.28
CA VAL A 53 -0.41 8.49 1.01
C VAL A 53 -0.88 8.19 2.42
N LEU A 54 -0.63 6.97 2.90
CA LEU A 54 -1.11 6.51 4.20
C LEU A 54 0.01 5.76 4.92
N PRO A 55 0.12 5.89 6.26
CA PRO A 55 1.02 5.05 7.04
C PRO A 55 0.55 3.59 6.96
N ASP A 56 1.45 2.69 6.58
CA ASP A 56 1.13 1.27 6.45
C ASP A 56 1.09 0.57 7.82
N SER A 57 0.42 -0.58 7.87
CA SER A 57 0.27 -1.37 9.09
C SER A 57 0.32 -2.87 8.78
N TYR A 58 0.81 -3.67 9.72
CA TYR A 58 0.88 -5.11 9.53
C TYR A 58 -0.52 -5.74 9.40
N VAL A 59 -0.70 -6.50 8.33
CA VAL A 59 -1.83 -7.43 8.17
C VAL A 59 -1.59 -8.67 9.03
N ASP A 60 -0.35 -9.16 9.05
CA ASP A 60 0.08 -10.23 9.97
C ASP A 60 1.29 -9.77 10.79
N ALA A 61 1.02 -9.33 12.03
CA ALA A 61 2.05 -8.87 12.95
C ALA A 61 3.04 -9.98 13.34
N GLN A 62 2.66 -11.26 13.28
CA GLN A 62 3.55 -12.37 13.63
C GLN A 62 4.70 -12.50 12.63
N TYR A 63 4.41 -12.26 11.35
CA TYR A 63 5.40 -12.34 10.27
C TYR A 63 5.81 -10.96 9.74
N LYS A 64 5.39 -9.88 10.40
CA LYS A 64 5.59 -8.49 9.96
C LYS A 64 5.20 -8.29 8.50
N ASP A 65 4.07 -8.87 8.10
CA ASP A 65 3.60 -8.88 6.73
C ASP A 65 2.58 -7.75 6.53
N TYR A 66 2.91 -6.80 5.67
CA TYR A 66 2.03 -5.70 5.26
C TYR A 66 0.97 -6.12 4.22
N GLY A 67 1.02 -7.37 3.77
CA GLY A 67 0.11 -7.91 2.79
C GLY A 67 0.47 -7.54 1.36
N ALA A 68 -0.54 -7.48 0.47
CA ALA A 68 -0.35 -7.36 -0.99
C ALA A 68 0.60 -8.44 -1.55
N GLU A 69 1.27 -8.24 -2.69
CA GLU A 69 2.30 -9.14 -3.20
C GLU A 69 3.67 -8.73 -2.65
N LEU A 70 4.43 -9.67 -2.07
CA LEU A 70 5.76 -9.33 -1.54
C LEU A 70 6.72 -9.02 -2.67
N LEU A 71 7.45 -7.93 -2.52
CA LEU A 71 8.53 -7.54 -3.41
C LEU A 71 9.84 -7.54 -2.62
N VAL A 72 10.85 -8.24 -3.12
CA VAL A 72 12.19 -8.26 -2.53
C VAL A 72 13.18 -7.93 -3.63
N ASN A 73 13.86 -6.80 -3.53
CA ASN A 73 14.84 -6.33 -4.52
C ASN A 73 14.28 -6.25 -5.96
N GLY A 74 13.00 -5.90 -6.10
CA GLY A 74 12.32 -5.82 -7.40
C GLY A 74 11.76 -7.14 -7.92
N GLU A 75 11.93 -8.27 -7.21
CA GLU A 75 11.36 -9.55 -7.59
C GLU A 75 10.14 -9.90 -6.73
N ILE A 76 9.09 -10.44 -7.37
CA ILE A 76 7.89 -10.88 -6.67
C ILE A 76 8.18 -12.21 -5.98
N VAL A 77 8.04 -12.24 -4.66
CA VAL A 77 8.28 -13.43 -3.86
C VAL A 77 6.94 -14.03 -3.43
N GLN A 78 6.71 -15.28 -3.81
CA GLN A 78 5.52 -16.00 -3.38
C GLN A 78 5.62 -16.40 -1.90
N ARG A 79 4.53 -16.11 -1.16
CA ARG A 79 4.39 -16.58 0.22
C ARG A 79 4.13 -18.08 0.26
N THR A 80 4.51 -18.70 1.38
CA THR A 80 4.05 -20.06 1.67
C THR A 80 2.52 -20.08 1.78
N PRO A 81 1.84 -21.18 1.39
CA PRO A 81 0.37 -21.25 1.42
C PRO A 81 -0.23 -20.93 2.79
N LYS A 82 0.47 -21.28 3.88
CA LYS A 82 0.04 -20.97 5.25
C LYS A 82 0.06 -19.46 5.53
N ARG A 83 1.07 -18.74 5.04
CA ARG A 83 1.17 -17.28 5.18
C ARG A 83 0.20 -16.56 4.26
N GLN A 84 0.03 -17.04 3.03
CA GLN A 84 -0.90 -16.47 2.06
C GLN A 84 -2.32 -16.38 2.63
N ARG A 85 -2.82 -17.46 3.25
CA ARG A 85 -4.15 -17.51 3.88
C ARG A 85 -4.39 -16.49 5.01
N ARG A 86 -3.32 -15.96 5.60
CA ARG A 86 -3.42 -14.96 6.70
C ARG A 86 -3.51 -13.53 6.18
N VAL A 87 -2.99 -13.32 4.98
CA VAL A 87 -3.00 -12.03 4.28
C VAL A 87 -4.24 -11.92 3.38
N GLU A 88 -4.75 -13.06 2.91
CA GLU A 88 -5.96 -13.09 2.10
C GLU A 88 -7.14 -12.44 2.85
N PRO A 89 -7.85 -11.50 2.20
CA PRO A 89 -8.98 -10.85 2.82
C PRO A 89 -10.08 -11.87 3.07
N VAL A 90 -10.43 -12.05 4.34
CA VAL A 90 -11.50 -12.94 4.76
C VAL A 90 -12.81 -12.43 4.15
N PRO A 91 -13.58 -13.26 3.43
CA PRO A 91 -14.89 -12.84 2.92
C PRO A 91 -15.75 -12.37 4.09
N GLN A 92 -16.11 -11.08 4.07
CA GLN A 92 -17.04 -10.54 5.05
C GLN A 92 -18.41 -11.11 4.74
N ASN A 93 -18.87 -12.07 5.55
CA ASN A 93 -20.30 -12.37 5.65
C ASN A 93 -21.04 -11.04 5.92
N ASN A 94 -22.16 -10.81 5.22
CA ASN A 94 -23.05 -9.63 5.22
C ASN A 94 -23.44 -9.09 6.62
N ARG A 95 -22.48 -8.67 7.43
CA ARG A 95 -22.73 -7.95 8.67
C ARG A 95 -22.92 -6.48 8.29
N PRO A 96 -24.07 -5.88 8.59
CA PRO A 96 -24.32 -4.48 8.26
C PRO A 96 -23.22 -3.62 8.89
N ARG A 97 -22.47 -2.91 8.04
CA ARG A 97 -21.43 -1.98 8.47
C ARG A 97 -22.08 -0.88 9.32
N PRO A 98 -21.60 -0.61 10.54
CA PRO A 98 -22.08 0.53 11.32
C PRO A 98 -21.82 1.83 10.54
N ASN A 99 -22.84 2.68 10.43
CA ASN A 99 -22.75 3.97 9.73
C ASN A 99 -21.59 4.81 10.29
N ASN A 100 -20.46 4.85 9.55
CA ASN A 100 -19.29 5.62 9.95
C ASN A 100 -19.46 7.08 9.50
N THR A 101 -20.22 7.85 10.29
CA THR A 101 -20.49 9.29 10.10
C THR A 101 -19.24 10.18 10.08
N ARG A 102 -18.03 9.64 10.31
CA ARG A 102 -16.78 10.41 10.36
C ARG A 102 -16.27 10.83 8.97
N TYR A 103 -16.49 10.01 7.94
CA TYR A 103 -16.05 10.32 6.56
C TYR A 103 -16.93 11.37 5.89
N ASN A 104 -18.24 11.35 6.13
CA ASN A 104 -19.16 12.34 5.55
C ASN A 104 -18.84 13.77 6.04
N ARG A 105 -18.48 13.94 7.32
CA ARG A 105 -18.15 15.26 7.89
C ARG A 105 -16.92 15.93 7.26
N ARG A 106 -15.93 15.14 6.81
CA ARG A 106 -14.75 15.71 6.12
C ARG A 106 -15.08 16.18 4.70
N ARG A 107 -16.02 15.53 4.03
CA ARG A 107 -16.45 15.90 2.66
C ARG A 107 -17.28 17.18 2.66
N ASP A 108 -18.11 17.36 3.70
CA ASP A 108 -18.93 18.58 3.85
C ASP A 108 -18.07 19.82 4.20
N ASN A 109 -16.95 19.65 4.91
CA ASN A 109 -16.03 20.74 5.22
C ASN A 109 -15.14 21.21 4.05
N MET A 110 -15.27 20.59 2.88
CA MET A 110 -14.52 20.93 1.66
C MET A 110 -15.38 21.60 0.58
N ARG A 111 -16.61 22.02 0.92
CA ARG A 111 -17.52 22.77 0.06
C ARG A 111 -17.57 24.25 0.40
#